data_AF-A0AAU9PSG0-F1
#
_entry.id   AF-A0AAU9PSG0-F1
#
_cell.length_a   1.000
_cell.length_b   1.000
_cell.length_c   1.000
_cell.angle_alpha   90.00
_cell.angle_beta   90.00
_cell.angle_gamma   90.00
#
_symmetry.space_group_name_H-M   'P 1'
#
loop_
_entity.id
_entity.type
_entity.pdbx_description
1 polymer ?
#
loop_
_entity_poly.entity_id
_entity_poly.type
_entity_poly.pdbx_seq_one_letter_code
_entity_poly.pdbx_strand_id
1 'polypeptide(L)'
;MEEFDHLKIQLKDITEATDNFSASKRIGKGGFGVVYNGELSLPEGRTTVAFKRLDRRLGQGNIEFWKEIITLSKYRHENLVPLMHFCIEGDERILVYEYASRGSLDRYLNQISVTWSQRLKICIGAARALNFLHDPMETQQRVLHRDIKSSNILLDEKWTAKVSDFGLSKLGPANQPQTYLFSNAVGTPGYCDPLYLETGFLSKESDVYSFGVVLFEVMCGKLCYEYSNDKITILVPKWKKCYEEKRLDEIIFHGLKEEMGSSSLESFSSVAYKCLEKASEKRPTTAEIVKELEFALKQQEVFEDLGKKLDFEEMIRIAHLAVAPLSYKSQSQLYTLFLKGFLVDDGKTWISINNSGEVVEMICSKTCISEHQLQPYATKDSRFLNVLLCTINNNFKVNVSTQFLLPDITYSVNLVFKHFGIDNGTYVPFKYKLDEERDYRNSCLAQVRDDGWLMMELYQFTSNCKEHNVRIEFMRPFRIASSFFMYILEGIEFHPVKYET
;
A
#
# COMPACT_ATOMS: atom_id res chain seq x y z
N MET A 1 -0.17 -26.64 38.80
CA MET A 1 -1.62 -26.46 38.62
C MET A 1 -2.07 -25.16 39.31
N GLU A 2 -1.51 -24.85 40.47
CA GLU A 2 -1.75 -23.59 41.21
C GLU A 2 -1.34 -22.31 40.47
N GLU A 3 -0.39 -22.38 39.53
CA GLU A 3 0.14 -21.23 38.77
C GLU A 3 -0.96 -20.39 38.07
N PHE A 4 -2.03 -21.04 37.59
CA PHE A 4 -3.11 -20.37 36.85
C PHE A 4 -4.43 -20.30 37.62
N ASP A 5 -4.43 -20.58 38.93
CA ASP A 5 -5.67 -20.61 39.72
C ASP A 5 -6.37 -19.26 39.79
N HIS A 6 -5.60 -18.16 39.67
CA HIS A 6 -6.13 -16.80 39.59
C HIS A 6 -6.97 -16.52 38.33
N LEU A 7 -6.92 -17.37 37.30
CA LEU A 7 -7.74 -17.27 36.09
C LEU A 7 -8.96 -18.19 36.11
N LYS A 8 -9.15 -18.99 37.16
CA LYS A 8 -10.30 -19.91 37.27
C LYS A 8 -11.59 -19.14 37.54
N ILE A 9 -12.64 -19.49 36.83
CA ILE A 9 -14.00 -18.99 37.07
C ILE A 9 -15.00 -20.14 37.19
N GLN A 10 -16.09 -19.90 37.92
CA GLN A 10 -17.10 -20.92 38.15
C GLN A 10 -18.01 -21.11 36.94
N LEU A 11 -18.46 -22.36 36.73
CA LEU A 11 -19.41 -22.68 35.67
C LEU A 11 -20.73 -21.92 35.83
N LYS A 12 -21.13 -21.64 37.07
CA LYS A 12 -22.33 -20.86 37.38
C LYS A 12 -22.30 -19.49 36.70
N ASP A 13 -21.20 -18.75 36.84
CA ASP A 13 -21.04 -17.40 36.28
C ASP A 13 -21.10 -17.43 34.74
N ILE A 14 -20.49 -18.44 34.13
CA ILE A 14 -20.53 -18.65 32.66
C ILE A 14 -21.95 -18.99 32.20
N THR A 15 -22.65 -19.84 32.96
CA THR A 15 -24.01 -20.28 32.66
C THR A 15 -24.97 -19.08 32.70
N GLU A 16 -24.83 -18.21 33.71
CA GLU A 16 -25.59 -16.96 33.81
C GLU A 16 -25.26 -16.00 32.65
N ALA A 17 -23.98 -15.79 32.35
CA ALA A 17 -23.54 -14.88 31.27
C ALA A 17 -23.99 -15.31 29.87
N THR A 18 -24.15 -16.62 29.64
CA THR A 18 -24.50 -17.21 28.33
C THR A 18 -25.97 -17.59 28.20
N ASP A 19 -26.81 -17.28 29.20
CA ASP A 19 -28.21 -17.74 29.26
C ASP A 19 -28.31 -19.27 29.07
N ASN A 20 -27.54 -20.00 29.87
CA ASN A 20 -27.39 -21.45 29.81
C ASN A 20 -26.97 -21.96 28.41
N PHE A 21 -25.93 -21.34 27.83
CA PHE A 21 -25.43 -21.64 26.48
C PHE A 21 -26.52 -21.54 25.40
N SER A 22 -27.36 -20.51 25.50
CA SER A 22 -28.47 -20.28 24.57
C SER A 22 -27.98 -20.22 23.12
N ALA A 23 -28.76 -20.80 22.21
CA ALA A 23 -28.45 -20.77 20.79
C ALA A 23 -28.37 -19.34 20.22
N SER A 24 -29.08 -18.38 20.83
CA SER A 24 -29.04 -16.95 20.44
C SER A 24 -27.70 -16.28 20.73
N LYS A 25 -26.92 -16.83 21.68
CA LYS A 25 -25.59 -16.34 22.07
C LYS A 25 -24.46 -16.99 21.29
N ARG A 26 -24.75 -17.97 20.43
CA ARG A 26 -23.73 -18.69 19.66
C ARG A 26 -23.17 -17.80 18.55
N ILE A 27 -21.85 -17.59 18.56
CA ILE A 27 -21.13 -16.75 17.59
C ILE A 27 -20.23 -17.55 16.63
N GLY A 28 -19.96 -18.81 16.94
CA GLY A 28 -19.15 -19.70 16.11
C GLY A 28 -19.22 -21.17 16.52
N LYS A 29 -18.80 -22.05 15.62
CA LYS A 29 -18.55 -23.48 15.89
C LYS A 29 -17.39 -23.95 15.02
N GLY A 30 -16.37 -24.53 15.64
CA GLY A 30 -15.20 -25.09 14.98
C GLY A 30 -14.95 -26.54 15.39
N GLY A 31 -13.81 -27.09 14.97
CA GLY A 31 -13.40 -28.45 15.31
C GLY A 31 -13.18 -28.68 16.82
N PHE A 32 -12.91 -27.61 17.56
CA PHE A 32 -12.63 -27.68 19.00
C PHE A 32 -13.84 -27.41 19.89
N GLY A 33 -14.98 -26.96 19.33
CA GLY A 33 -16.17 -26.68 20.14
C GLY A 33 -17.04 -25.54 19.63
N VAL A 34 -17.91 -25.05 20.49
CA VAL A 34 -18.87 -23.97 20.21
C VAL A 34 -18.45 -22.73 20.97
N VAL A 35 -18.55 -21.56 20.31
CA VAL A 35 -18.24 -20.27 20.92
C VAL A 35 -19.52 -19.48 21.14
N TYR A 36 -19.68 -18.94 22.34
CA TYR A 36 -20.80 -18.10 22.77
C TYR A 36 -20.30 -16.71 23.15
N ASN A 37 -21.10 -15.66 22.94
CA ASN A 37 -20.88 -14.37 23.57
C ASN A 37 -21.69 -14.25 24.88
N GLY A 38 -21.27 -13.36 25.77
CA GLY A 38 -22.03 -13.05 26.98
C GLY A 38 -21.40 -11.93 27.79
N GLU A 39 -22.17 -11.39 28.73
CA GLU A 39 -21.69 -10.37 29.68
C GLU A 39 -21.25 -11.07 30.97
N LEU A 40 -19.95 -11.01 31.26
CA LEU A 40 -19.39 -11.54 32.48
C LEU A 40 -19.33 -10.46 33.54
N SER A 41 -19.89 -10.74 34.73
CA SER A 41 -19.81 -9.83 35.87
C SER A 41 -18.52 -10.11 36.64
N LEU A 42 -17.55 -9.21 36.52
CA LEU A 42 -16.29 -9.24 37.25
C LEU A 42 -16.28 -8.19 38.37
N PRO A 43 -15.37 -8.28 39.36
CA PRO A 43 -15.25 -7.25 40.40
C PRO A 43 -15.05 -5.84 39.85
N GLU A 44 -14.41 -5.70 38.68
CA GLU A 44 -14.15 -4.43 38.00
C GLU A 44 -15.35 -3.90 37.20
N GLY A 45 -16.40 -4.70 36.99
CA GLY A 45 -17.58 -4.35 36.23
C GLY A 45 -18.05 -5.46 35.28
N ARG A 46 -19.03 -5.14 34.43
CA ARG A 46 -19.49 -6.07 33.38
C ARG A 46 -18.64 -5.92 32.12
N THR A 47 -18.19 -7.06 31.60
CA THR A 47 -17.38 -7.12 30.38
C THR A 47 -17.97 -8.13 29.41
N THR A 48 -18.08 -7.74 28.14
CA THR A 48 -18.47 -8.67 27.08
C THR A 48 -17.31 -9.59 26.73
N VAL A 49 -17.54 -10.91 26.78
CA VAL A 49 -16.51 -11.93 26.56
C VAL A 49 -16.99 -13.02 25.61
N ALA A 50 -16.04 -13.78 25.07
CA ALA A 50 -16.29 -14.98 24.27
C ALA A 50 -15.99 -16.25 25.07
N PHE A 51 -16.94 -17.16 25.15
CA PHE A 51 -16.84 -18.45 25.83
C PHE A 51 -16.68 -19.58 24.79
N LYS A 52 -15.47 -20.14 24.66
CA LYS A 52 -15.20 -21.33 23.84
C LYS A 52 -15.39 -22.57 24.69
N ARG A 53 -16.56 -23.20 24.56
CA ARG A 53 -16.89 -24.46 25.24
C ARG A 53 -16.42 -25.63 24.39
N LEU A 54 -15.45 -26.38 24.90
CA LEU A 54 -14.84 -27.48 24.18
C LEU A 54 -15.69 -28.75 24.23
N ASP A 55 -15.75 -29.49 23.13
CA ASP A 55 -16.47 -30.77 23.07
C ASP A 55 -15.50 -31.95 23.27
N ARG A 56 -15.60 -32.61 24.44
CA ARG A 56 -14.75 -33.76 24.77
C ARG A 56 -15.10 -35.03 23.99
N ARG A 57 -16.28 -35.12 23.38
CA ARG A 57 -16.72 -36.32 22.62
C ARG A 57 -15.91 -36.51 21.33
N LEU A 58 -15.17 -35.50 20.90
CA LEU A 58 -14.28 -35.53 19.74
C LEU A 58 -12.86 -36.03 20.07
N GLY A 59 -12.57 -36.42 21.32
CA GLY A 59 -11.30 -37.09 21.70
C GLY A 59 -10.03 -36.20 21.72
N GLN A 60 -10.10 -34.96 21.21
CA GLN A 60 -8.98 -34.01 21.06
C GLN A 60 -9.26 -32.65 21.72
N GLY A 61 -9.58 -32.64 23.02
CA GLY A 61 -9.92 -31.39 23.72
C GLY A 61 -9.00 -31.02 24.89
N ASN A 62 -8.53 -32.00 25.66
CA ASN A 62 -7.83 -31.71 26.92
C ASN A 62 -6.40 -31.18 26.71
N ILE A 63 -5.68 -31.69 25.71
CA ILE A 63 -4.30 -31.25 25.43
C ILE A 63 -4.34 -29.84 24.84
N GLU A 64 -5.24 -29.61 23.90
CA GLU A 64 -5.49 -28.34 23.21
C GLU A 64 -5.91 -27.26 24.22
N PHE A 65 -6.82 -27.59 25.14
CA PHE A 65 -7.23 -26.71 26.24
C PHE A 65 -6.04 -26.24 27.08
N TRP A 66 -5.22 -27.18 27.56
CA TRP A 66 -4.07 -26.83 28.40
C TRP A 66 -2.99 -26.07 27.64
N LYS A 67 -2.74 -26.40 26.36
CA LYS A 67 -1.82 -25.65 25.52
C LYS A 67 -2.25 -24.20 25.37
N GLU A 68 -3.53 -23.98 25.11
CA GLU A 68 -4.07 -22.64 24.94
C GLU A 68 -3.96 -21.82 26.24
N ILE A 69 -4.24 -22.42 27.40
CA ILE A 69 -4.00 -21.79 28.72
C ILE A 69 -2.52 -21.44 28.90
N ILE A 70 -1.62 -22.41 28.73
CA ILE A 70 -0.19 -22.23 28.98
C ILE A 70 0.39 -21.15 28.07
N THR A 71 0.03 -21.16 26.78
CA THR A 71 0.54 -20.20 25.81
C THR A 71 -0.05 -18.80 26.07
N LEU A 72 -1.37 -18.64 26.12
CA LEU A 72 -1.97 -17.30 26.25
C LEU A 72 -1.82 -16.67 27.65
N SER A 73 -1.54 -17.47 28.68
CA SER A 73 -1.20 -16.93 30.00
C SER A 73 0.21 -16.31 30.03
N LYS A 74 1.13 -16.81 29.20
CA LYS A 74 2.54 -16.38 29.16
C LYS A 74 2.83 -15.35 28.08
N TYR A 75 2.16 -15.45 26.94
CA TYR A 75 2.42 -14.62 25.76
C TYR A 75 1.29 -13.60 25.59
N ARG A 76 1.58 -12.33 25.92
CA ARG A 76 0.65 -11.20 25.79
C ARG A 76 1.16 -10.19 24.77
N HIS A 77 0.32 -9.84 23.81
CA HIS A 77 0.64 -8.88 22.76
C HIS A 77 -0.65 -8.26 22.22
N GLU A 78 -0.60 -7.02 21.71
CA GLU A 78 -1.78 -6.30 21.23
C GLU A 78 -2.52 -7.02 20.10
N ASN A 79 -1.79 -7.82 19.29
CA ASN A 79 -2.33 -8.60 18.18
C ASN A 79 -2.59 -10.08 18.50
N LEU A 80 -2.59 -10.48 19.78
CA LEU A 80 -3.03 -11.81 20.22
C LEU A 80 -4.36 -11.68 20.96
N VAL A 81 -5.26 -12.65 20.80
CA VAL A 81 -6.52 -12.67 21.56
C VAL A 81 -6.23 -12.93 23.05
N PRO A 82 -6.62 -12.03 23.97
CA PRO A 82 -6.34 -12.26 25.39
C PRO A 82 -7.22 -13.36 25.98
N LEU A 83 -6.59 -14.33 26.64
CA LEU A 83 -7.27 -15.25 27.54
C LEU A 83 -7.52 -14.54 28.87
N MET A 84 -8.78 -14.39 29.24
CA MET A 84 -9.19 -13.75 30.50
C MET A 84 -9.33 -14.77 31.62
N HIS A 85 -10.08 -15.86 31.37
CA HIS A 85 -10.39 -16.87 32.37
C HIS A 85 -10.51 -18.26 31.74
N PHE A 86 -10.58 -19.28 32.57
CA PHE A 86 -10.99 -20.62 32.16
C PHE A 86 -11.82 -21.32 33.24
N CYS A 87 -12.62 -22.31 32.83
CA CYS A 87 -13.42 -23.13 33.74
C CYS A 87 -13.08 -24.61 33.55
N ILE A 88 -12.91 -25.30 34.68
CA ILE A 88 -12.74 -26.75 34.80
C ILE A 88 -13.67 -27.22 35.91
N GLU A 89 -14.89 -27.61 35.55
CA GLU A 89 -15.88 -28.17 36.49
C GLU A 89 -16.53 -29.41 35.90
N GLY A 90 -16.39 -30.55 36.59
CA GLY A 90 -16.80 -31.84 36.05
C GLY A 90 -16.20 -32.09 34.66
N ASP A 91 -17.07 -32.32 33.68
CA ASP A 91 -16.67 -32.55 32.29
C ASP A 91 -16.51 -31.27 31.45
N GLU A 92 -16.88 -30.10 31.99
CA GLU A 92 -16.80 -28.84 31.26
C GLU A 92 -15.36 -28.32 31.15
N ARG A 93 -14.99 -27.88 29.95
CA ARG A 93 -13.73 -27.19 29.64
C ARG A 93 -14.07 -25.97 28.80
N ILE A 94 -13.96 -24.79 29.41
CA ILE A 94 -14.38 -23.54 28.79
C ILE A 94 -13.25 -22.53 28.90
N LEU A 95 -12.87 -21.94 27.76
CA LEU A 95 -11.92 -20.83 27.69
C LEU A 95 -12.69 -19.53 27.50
N VAL A 96 -12.30 -18.49 28.25
CA VAL A 96 -12.96 -17.18 28.24
C VAL A 96 -11.99 -16.15 27.70
N TYR A 97 -12.35 -15.50 26.60
CA TYR A 97 -11.51 -14.51 25.92
C TYR A 97 -12.18 -13.14 25.91
N GLU A 98 -11.36 -12.11 25.71
CA GLU A 98 -11.88 -10.81 25.30
C GLU A 98 -12.69 -10.94 24.00
N TYR A 99 -13.83 -10.24 23.92
CA TYR A 99 -14.70 -10.32 22.76
C TYR A 99 -14.23 -9.44 21.61
N ALA A 100 -13.70 -10.06 20.55
CA ALA A 100 -13.41 -9.40 19.28
C ALA A 100 -14.72 -9.14 18.51
N SER A 101 -15.28 -7.94 18.69
CA SER A 101 -16.65 -7.60 18.28
C SER A 101 -16.92 -7.64 16.77
N ARG A 102 -15.89 -7.53 15.92
CA ARG A 102 -16.04 -7.66 14.47
C ARG A 102 -15.93 -9.10 13.98
N GLY A 103 -15.63 -10.07 14.85
CA GLY A 103 -15.49 -11.47 14.47
C GLY A 103 -14.23 -11.71 13.62
N SER A 104 -14.27 -12.72 12.76
CA SER A 104 -13.10 -13.23 12.04
C SER A 104 -12.91 -12.61 10.63
N LEU A 105 -11.65 -12.50 10.19
CA LEU A 105 -11.25 -11.87 8.93
C LEU A 105 -11.86 -12.55 7.68
N ASP A 106 -12.04 -13.87 7.72
CA ASP A 106 -12.67 -14.65 6.64
C ASP A 106 -14.05 -14.11 6.21
N ARG A 107 -14.80 -13.51 7.16
CA ARG A 107 -16.13 -12.91 6.91
C ARG A 107 -16.08 -11.65 6.05
N TYR A 108 -14.92 -11.02 5.94
CA TYR A 108 -14.73 -9.73 5.28
C TYR A 108 -13.98 -9.84 3.95
N LEU A 109 -13.47 -11.02 3.59
CA LEU A 109 -12.61 -11.19 2.41
C LEU A 109 -13.27 -10.65 1.14
N ASN A 110 -14.55 -10.94 0.92
CA ASN A 110 -15.32 -10.50 -0.25
C ASN A 110 -16.13 -9.21 -0.04
N GLN A 111 -15.87 -8.46 1.04
CA GLN A 111 -16.60 -7.23 1.35
C GLN A 111 -15.85 -5.99 0.87
N ILE A 112 -16.55 -5.14 0.12
CA ILE A 112 -16.04 -3.84 -0.36
C ILE A 112 -15.92 -2.83 0.80
N SER A 113 -16.65 -3.03 1.90
CA SER A 113 -16.58 -2.16 3.08
C SER A 113 -15.23 -2.18 3.81
N VAL A 114 -14.34 -3.12 3.50
CA VAL A 114 -12.98 -3.17 4.05
C VAL A 114 -12.00 -2.78 2.96
N THR A 115 -11.56 -1.52 3.00
CA THR A 115 -10.67 -0.91 2.02
C THR A 115 -9.32 -1.61 1.95
N TRP A 116 -8.58 -1.38 0.87
CA TRP A 116 -7.23 -1.92 0.72
C TRP A 116 -6.27 -1.49 1.85
N SER A 117 -6.28 -0.21 2.23
CA SER A 117 -5.49 0.29 3.37
C SER A 117 -5.84 -0.40 4.70
N GLN A 118 -7.13 -0.65 4.95
CA GLN A 118 -7.55 -1.38 6.15
C GLN A 118 -7.10 -2.85 6.12
N ARG A 119 -7.16 -3.51 4.96
CA ARG A 119 -6.65 -4.88 4.77
C ARG A 119 -5.15 -4.97 5.05
N LEU A 120 -4.36 -4.03 4.56
CA LEU A 120 -2.93 -3.93 4.86
C LEU A 120 -2.67 -3.82 6.37
N LYS A 121 -3.40 -2.94 7.07
CA LYS A 121 -3.28 -2.77 8.53
C LYS A 121 -3.60 -4.06 9.30
N ILE A 122 -4.62 -4.80 8.88
CA ILE A 122 -4.98 -6.10 9.45
C ILE A 122 -3.84 -7.11 9.24
N CYS A 123 -3.32 -7.22 8.02
CA CYS A 123 -2.20 -8.11 7.69
C CYS A 123 -0.95 -7.75 8.50
N ILE A 124 -0.63 -6.46 8.66
CA ILE A 124 0.49 -5.98 9.49
C ILE A 124 0.30 -6.43 10.94
N GLY A 125 -0.89 -6.25 11.52
CA GLY A 125 -1.17 -6.69 12.90
C GLY A 125 -0.99 -8.20 13.07
N ALA A 126 -1.52 -9.00 12.14
CA ALA A 126 -1.33 -10.45 12.17
C ALA A 126 0.15 -10.86 11.99
N ALA A 127 0.89 -10.18 11.13
CA ALA A 127 2.32 -10.41 10.95
C ALA A 127 3.14 -10.04 12.20
N ARG A 128 2.77 -8.96 12.90
CA ARG A 128 3.38 -8.56 14.19
C ARG A 128 3.14 -9.60 15.28
N ALA A 129 1.92 -10.15 15.37
CA ALA A 129 1.65 -11.29 16.26
C ALA A 129 2.54 -12.49 15.96
N LEU A 130 2.68 -12.88 14.69
CA LEU A 130 3.56 -13.98 14.30
C LEU A 130 5.03 -13.69 14.60
N ASN A 131 5.49 -12.46 14.33
CA ASN A 131 6.83 -12.03 14.67
C ASN A 131 7.09 -12.16 16.18
N PHE A 132 6.17 -11.69 17.01
CA PHE A 132 6.25 -11.82 18.47
C PHE A 132 6.30 -13.27 18.94
N LEU A 133 5.49 -14.17 18.34
CA LEU A 133 5.48 -15.59 18.69
C LEU A 133 6.78 -16.31 18.28
N HIS A 134 7.38 -15.93 17.15
CA HIS A 134 8.59 -16.55 16.62
C HIS A 134 9.89 -15.97 17.18
N ASP A 135 9.83 -14.75 17.72
CA ASP A 135 10.93 -14.11 18.43
C ASP A 135 11.11 -14.80 19.79
N PRO A 136 12.28 -15.37 20.06
CA PRO A 136 12.52 -16.10 21.30
C PRO A 136 12.49 -15.21 22.56
N MET A 137 12.58 -13.88 22.40
CA MET A 137 12.53 -12.87 23.47
C MET A 137 13.32 -13.31 24.73
N GLU A 138 12.88 -12.92 25.93
CA GLU A 138 13.47 -13.34 27.21
C GLU A 138 13.17 -14.81 27.56
N THR A 139 12.14 -15.41 26.94
CA THR A 139 11.65 -16.75 27.29
C THR A 139 12.52 -17.89 26.76
N GLN A 140 13.45 -17.61 25.84
CA GLN A 140 14.27 -18.61 25.13
C GLN A 140 13.43 -19.72 24.46
N GLN A 141 12.17 -19.42 24.13
CA GLN A 141 11.23 -20.34 23.50
C GLN A 141 10.47 -19.62 22.39
N ARG A 142 10.24 -20.33 21.29
CA ARG A 142 9.42 -19.85 20.17
C ARG A 142 8.08 -20.56 20.20
N VAL A 143 7.00 -19.86 19.91
CA VAL A 143 5.66 -20.45 19.76
C VAL A 143 5.38 -20.65 18.28
N LEU A 144 5.17 -21.90 17.88
CA LEU A 144 4.71 -22.27 16.54
C LEU A 144 3.19 -22.46 16.59
N HIS A 145 2.44 -21.68 15.82
CA HIS A 145 0.98 -21.64 15.91
C HIS A 145 0.32 -22.84 15.24
N ARG A 146 0.78 -23.23 14.05
CA ARG A 146 0.35 -24.40 13.24
C ARG A 146 -1.06 -24.34 12.64
N ASP A 147 -1.80 -23.26 12.85
CA ASP A 147 -3.18 -23.13 12.33
C ASP A 147 -3.51 -21.66 12.00
N ILE A 148 -2.57 -20.98 11.37
CA ILE A 148 -2.79 -19.63 10.84
C ILE A 148 -3.72 -19.72 9.64
N LYS A 149 -4.86 -19.03 9.74
CA LYS A 149 -5.88 -18.91 8.70
C LYS A 149 -6.74 -17.68 8.97
N SER A 150 -7.45 -17.19 7.96
CA SER A 150 -8.30 -16.00 8.09
C SER A 150 -9.41 -16.15 9.13
N SER A 151 -9.93 -17.36 9.36
CA SER A 151 -10.93 -17.61 10.43
C SER A 151 -10.35 -17.55 11.86
N ASN A 152 -9.03 -17.67 12.02
CA ASN A 152 -8.33 -17.56 13.30
C ASN A 152 -7.72 -16.17 13.54
N ILE A 153 -7.91 -15.23 12.62
CA ILE A 153 -7.55 -13.81 12.80
C ILE A 153 -8.85 -13.06 13.09
N LEU A 154 -9.05 -12.72 14.37
CA LEU A 154 -10.21 -11.96 14.82
C LEU A 154 -9.95 -10.46 14.72
N LEU A 155 -11.02 -9.67 14.71
CA LEU A 155 -11.00 -8.23 14.56
C LEU A 155 -11.79 -7.61 15.72
N ASP A 156 -11.16 -6.69 16.44
CA ASP A 156 -11.84 -5.92 17.48
C ASP A 156 -12.60 -4.71 16.91
N GLU A 157 -13.19 -3.90 17.80
CA GLU A 157 -13.97 -2.73 17.42
C GLU A 157 -13.17 -1.72 16.57
N LYS A 158 -11.85 -1.64 16.77
CA LYS A 158 -10.91 -0.74 16.10
C LYS A 158 -10.29 -1.35 14.84
N TRP A 159 -10.77 -2.53 14.41
CA TRP A 159 -10.19 -3.31 13.31
C TRP A 159 -8.77 -3.79 13.59
N THR A 160 -8.33 -3.85 14.85
CA THR A 160 -7.05 -4.43 15.20
C THR A 160 -7.13 -5.95 15.08
N ALA A 161 -6.18 -6.53 14.36
CA ALA A 161 -6.08 -7.98 14.19
C ALA A 161 -5.67 -8.66 15.50
N LYS A 162 -6.34 -9.75 15.86
CA LYS A 162 -6.09 -10.59 17.04
C LYS A 162 -5.98 -12.05 16.60
N VAL A 163 -4.76 -12.59 16.56
CA VAL A 163 -4.52 -14.02 16.27
C VAL A 163 -5.04 -14.87 17.44
N SER A 164 -5.74 -15.95 17.12
CA SER A 164 -6.48 -16.81 18.07
C SER A 164 -6.31 -18.30 17.75
N ASP A 165 -6.83 -19.16 18.63
CA ASP A 165 -6.85 -20.62 18.50
C ASP A 165 -5.47 -21.29 18.61
N PHE A 166 -4.92 -21.26 19.83
CA PHE A 166 -3.59 -21.81 20.15
C PHE A 166 -3.62 -23.31 20.52
N GLY A 167 -4.75 -23.98 20.35
CA GLY A 167 -4.91 -25.38 20.74
C GLY A 167 -3.92 -26.33 20.05
N LEU A 168 -3.54 -26.04 18.81
CA LEU A 168 -2.56 -26.85 18.06
C LEU A 168 -1.11 -26.47 18.32
N SER A 169 -0.85 -25.33 18.98
CA SER A 169 0.46 -24.72 19.10
C SER A 169 1.52 -25.65 19.75
N LYS A 170 2.79 -25.35 19.48
CA LYS A 170 3.95 -26.01 20.08
C LYS A 170 5.03 -25.01 20.46
N LEU A 171 5.71 -25.29 21.56
CA LEU A 171 6.92 -24.59 21.96
C LEU A 171 8.14 -25.24 21.29
N GLY A 172 8.93 -24.43 20.60
CA GLY A 172 10.20 -24.82 19.99
C GLY A 172 11.39 -24.20 20.73
N PRO A 173 12.52 -24.91 20.86
CA PRO A 173 13.71 -24.38 21.52
C PRO A 173 14.31 -23.19 20.73
N ALA A 174 14.62 -22.08 21.41
CA ALA A 174 15.19 -20.91 20.75
C ALA A 174 16.66 -21.06 20.33
N ASN A 175 17.41 -21.92 21.02
CA ASN A 175 18.85 -22.10 20.89
C ASN A 175 19.28 -22.90 19.65
N GLN A 176 18.32 -23.36 18.82
CA GLN A 176 18.61 -24.01 17.55
C GLN A 176 18.28 -23.08 16.38
N PRO A 177 19.24 -22.83 15.45
CA PRO A 177 19.03 -21.96 14.29
C PRO A 177 17.97 -22.51 13.33
N GLN A 178 17.75 -23.82 13.32
CA GLN A 178 16.67 -24.50 12.64
C GLN A 178 15.82 -25.23 13.67
N THR A 179 14.60 -24.74 13.89
CA THR A 179 13.68 -25.28 14.89
C THR A 179 12.82 -26.38 14.27
N TYR A 180 13.43 -27.42 13.69
CA TYR A 180 12.68 -28.54 13.12
C TYR A 180 12.18 -29.45 14.25
N LEU A 181 10.91 -29.34 14.59
CA LEU A 181 10.25 -30.27 15.49
C LEU A 181 9.64 -31.39 14.65
N PHE A 182 10.08 -32.64 14.86
CA PHE A 182 9.37 -33.78 14.29
C PHE A 182 7.99 -33.88 14.95
N SER A 183 6.94 -33.83 14.15
CA SER A 183 5.57 -33.82 14.65
C SER A 183 4.60 -34.37 13.62
N ASN A 184 3.57 -35.10 14.07
CA ASN A 184 2.43 -35.43 13.22
C ASN A 184 1.90 -34.16 12.57
N ALA A 185 1.73 -34.19 11.25
CA ALA A 185 1.20 -33.09 10.48
C ALA A 185 -0.27 -32.85 10.84
N VAL A 186 -0.58 -31.66 11.33
CA VAL A 186 -1.93 -31.20 11.68
C VAL A 186 -2.08 -29.75 11.25
N GLY A 187 -3.31 -29.32 11.01
CA GLY A 187 -3.66 -27.98 10.56
C GLY A 187 -4.80 -28.04 9.55
N THR A 188 -5.20 -26.87 9.05
CA THR A 188 -6.32 -26.78 8.10
C THR A 188 -5.85 -27.03 6.65
N PRO A 189 -6.47 -27.96 5.90
CA PRO A 189 -6.13 -28.20 4.49
C PRO A 189 -6.17 -26.91 3.65
N GLY A 190 -5.17 -26.72 2.80
CA GLY A 190 -4.97 -25.50 2.01
C GLY A 190 -4.02 -24.48 2.65
N TYR A 191 -3.95 -24.43 3.98
CA TYR A 191 -3.02 -23.55 4.72
C TYR A 191 -1.74 -24.26 5.15
N CYS A 192 -1.79 -25.59 5.32
CA CYS A 192 -0.64 -26.37 5.76
C CYS A 192 0.54 -26.27 4.79
N ASP A 193 1.73 -26.02 5.36
CA ASP A 193 2.99 -26.05 4.63
C ASP A 193 3.20 -27.43 3.95
N PRO A 194 3.38 -27.48 2.62
CA PRO A 194 3.57 -28.73 1.90
C PRO A 194 4.83 -29.48 2.34
N LEU A 195 5.90 -28.77 2.73
CA LEU A 195 7.12 -29.41 3.23
C LEU A 195 6.88 -30.07 4.58
N TYR A 196 6.11 -29.40 5.45
CA TYR A 196 5.70 -29.97 6.74
C TYR A 196 4.81 -31.20 6.57
N LEU A 197 3.85 -31.16 5.64
CA LEU A 197 3.01 -32.31 5.30
C LEU A 197 3.84 -33.50 4.77
N GLU A 198 4.84 -33.24 3.95
CA GLU A 198 5.70 -34.25 3.32
C GLU A 198 6.68 -34.88 4.31
N THR A 199 7.27 -34.08 5.20
CA THR A 199 8.42 -34.50 6.02
C THR A 199 8.10 -34.67 7.51
N GLY A 200 7.01 -34.08 8.00
CA GLY A 200 6.73 -33.95 9.43
C GLY A 200 7.62 -32.93 10.17
N PHE A 201 8.50 -32.21 9.47
CA PHE A 201 9.32 -31.15 10.04
C PHE A 201 8.51 -29.87 10.18
N LEU A 202 8.19 -29.51 11.42
CA LEU A 202 7.53 -28.27 11.74
C LEU A 202 8.58 -27.20 12.08
N SER A 203 8.46 -26.01 11.50
CA SER A 203 9.28 -24.85 11.85
C SER A 203 8.48 -23.55 11.84
N LYS A 204 9.11 -22.41 12.17
CA LYS A 204 8.49 -21.08 12.07
C LYS A 204 8.09 -20.72 10.63
N GLU A 205 8.85 -21.23 9.66
CA GLU A 205 8.57 -21.09 8.23
C GLU A 205 7.28 -21.78 7.82
N SER A 206 6.80 -22.80 8.58
CA SER A 206 5.50 -23.41 8.32
C SER A 206 4.35 -22.46 8.62
N ASP A 207 4.43 -21.66 9.70
CA ASP A 207 3.46 -20.59 9.98
C ASP A 207 3.55 -19.47 8.92
N VAL A 208 4.76 -19.15 8.44
CA VAL A 208 4.96 -18.18 7.35
C VAL A 208 4.24 -18.63 6.08
N TYR A 209 4.32 -19.92 5.73
CA TYR A 209 3.57 -20.46 4.58
C TYR A 209 2.07 -20.26 4.75
N SER A 210 1.53 -20.66 5.91
CA SER A 210 0.11 -20.48 6.22
C SER A 210 -0.32 -19.01 6.19
N PHE A 211 0.54 -18.09 6.65
CA PHE A 211 0.30 -16.65 6.55
C PHE A 211 0.32 -16.15 5.10
N GLY A 212 1.22 -16.65 4.25
CA GLY A 212 1.22 -16.38 2.81
C GLY A 212 -0.12 -16.72 2.15
N VAL A 213 -0.75 -17.83 2.57
CA VAL A 213 -2.09 -18.20 2.10
C VAL A 213 -3.12 -17.15 2.52
N VAL A 214 -3.08 -16.67 3.77
CA VAL A 214 -3.96 -15.59 4.25
C VAL A 214 -3.75 -14.30 3.47
N LEU A 215 -2.52 -13.93 3.14
CA LEU A 215 -2.25 -12.73 2.33
C LEU A 215 -2.92 -12.82 0.95
N PHE A 216 -2.86 -13.99 0.30
CA PHE A 216 -3.60 -14.21 -0.94
C PHE A 216 -5.12 -14.19 -0.74
N GLU A 217 -5.65 -14.76 0.35
CA GLU A 217 -7.08 -14.66 0.64
C GLU A 217 -7.56 -13.21 0.73
N VAL A 218 -6.77 -12.36 1.39
CA VAL A 218 -7.05 -10.92 1.56
C VAL A 218 -7.03 -10.18 0.23
N MET A 219 -6.07 -10.47 -0.65
CA MET A 219 -5.95 -9.85 -1.98
C MET A 219 -7.00 -10.37 -2.97
N CYS A 220 -7.28 -11.67 -2.95
CA CYS A 220 -8.24 -12.32 -3.85
C CYS A 220 -9.69 -12.20 -3.39
N GLY A 221 -9.89 -11.81 -2.13
CA GLY A 221 -11.20 -11.66 -1.51
C GLY A 221 -12.00 -12.96 -1.42
N LYS A 222 -11.30 -14.09 -1.26
CA LYS A 222 -11.92 -15.41 -1.11
C LYS A 222 -10.99 -16.38 -0.40
N LEU A 223 -11.59 -17.43 0.16
CA LEU A 223 -10.87 -18.50 0.84
C LEU A 223 -9.93 -19.26 -0.11
N CYS A 224 -8.91 -19.91 0.45
CA CYS A 224 -7.92 -20.70 -0.28
C CYS A 224 -8.47 -22.01 -0.85
N TYR A 225 -9.75 -22.29 -0.67
CA TYR A 225 -10.44 -23.44 -1.22
C TYR A 225 -11.85 -23.09 -1.70
N GLU A 226 -12.36 -23.87 -2.66
CA GLU A 226 -13.72 -23.82 -3.14
C GLU A 226 -14.37 -25.21 -3.01
N TYR A 227 -15.62 -25.26 -2.55
CA TYR A 227 -16.44 -26.47 -2.56
C TYR A 227 -17.21 -26.55 -3.86
N SER A 228 -16.99 -27.59 -4.64
CA SER A 228 -17.75 -27.86 -5.86
C SER A 228 -17.97 -29.36 -6.02
N ASN A 229 -19.21 -29.78 -6.25
CA ASN A 229 -19.59 -31.19 -6.44
C ASN A 229 -19.02 -32.13 -5.37
N ASP A 230 -19.17 -31.77 -4.09
CA ASP A 230 -18.62 -32.48 -2.91
C ASP A 230 -17.10 -32.66 -2.90
N LYS A 231 -16.37 -31.89 -3.72
CA LYS A 231 -14.91 -31.85 -3.74
C LYS A 231 -14.38 -30.50 -3.29
N ILE A 232 -13.31 -30.55 -2.51
CA ILE A 232 -12.55 -29.37 -2.09
C ILE A 232 -11.45 -29.15 -3.14
N THR A 233 -11.45 -27.97 -3.77
CA THR A 233 -10.37 -27.55 -4.67
C THR A 233 -9.52 -26.49 -3.98
N ILE A 234 -8.22 -26.76 -3.81
CA ILE A 234 -7.28 -25.79 -3.24
C ILE A 234 -6.81 -24.81 -4.32
N LEU A 235 -6.94 -23.50 -4.07
CA LEU A 235 -6.64 -22.43 -5.02
C LEU A 235 -5.18 -21.96 -4.99
N VAL A 236 -4.42 -22.30 -3.95
CA VAL A 236 -3.03 -21.86 -3.77
C VAL A 236 -2.14 -22.11 -5.01
N PRO A 237 -2.18 -23.28 -5.68
CA PRO A 237 -1.41 -23.49 -6.92
C PRO A 237 -1.80 -22.52 -8.05
N LYS A 238 -3.08 -22.21 -8.20
CA LYS A 238 -3.57 -21.25 -9.20
C LYS A 238 -3.07 -19.85 -8.88
N TRP A 239 -3.10 -19.44 -7.61
CA TRP A 239 -2.61 -18.13 -7.18
C TRP A 239 -1.13 -17.94 -7.46
N LYS A 240 -0.30 -18.92 -7.13
CA LYS A 240 1.14 -18.90 -7.45
C LYS A 240 1.38 -18.75 -8.95
N LYS A 241 0.69 -19.55 -9.77
CA LYS A 241 0.80 -19.49 -11.24
C LYS A 241 0.41 -18.11 -11.78
N CYS A 242 -0.68 -17.52 -11.29
CA CYS A 242 -1.10 -16.18 -11.70
C CYS A 242 -0.06 -15.10 -11.32
N TYR A 243 0.63 -15.22 -10.18
CA TYR A 243 1.72 -14.32 -9.83
C TYR A 243 2.92 -14.49 -10.78
N GLU A 244 3.38 -15.72 -10.99
CA GLU A 244 4.53 -16.06 -11.86
C GLU A 244 4.32 -15.59 -13.30
N GLU A 245 3.09 -15.69 -13.82
CA GLU A 245 2.72 -15.30 -15.18
C GLU A 245 2.32 -13.81 -15.30
N LYS A 246 2.42 -13.02 -14.21
CA LYS A 246 1.99 -11.61 -14.15
C LYS A 246 0.51 -11.40 -14.51
N ARG A 247 -0.34 -12.34 -14.10
CA ARG A 247 -1.81 -12.35 -14.32
C ARG A 247 -2.59 -12.17 -13.01
N LEU A 248 -2.07 -11.36 -12.09
CA LEU A 248 -2.72 -11.08 -10.80
C LEU A 248 -4.11 -10.43 -10.96
N ASP A 249 -4.31 -9.64 -12.01
CA ASP A 249 -5.61 -9.03 -12.34
C ASP A 249 -6.75 -10.05 -12.49
N GLU A 250 -6.45 -11.32 -12.80
CA GLU A 250 -7.46 -12.37 -12.92
C GLU A 250 -7.96 -12.90 -11.58
N ILE A 251 -7.20 -12.69 -10.50
CA ILE A 251 -7.48 -13.25 -9.18
C ILE A 251 -7.73 -12.21 -8.10
N ILE A 252 -7.31 -10.95 -8.30
CA ILE A 252 -7.59 -9.85 -7.38
C ILE A 252 -9.09 -9.65 -7.25
N PHE A 253 -9.56 -9.45 -6.01
CA PHE A 253 -10.96 -9.15 -5.75
C PHE A 253 -11.38 -7.89 -6.51
N HIS A 254 -12.43 -8.00 -7.32
CA HIS A 254 -12.86 -6.91 -8.21
C HIS A 254 -13.08 -5.59 -7.46
N GLY A 255 -13.62 -5.65 -6.24
CA GLY A 255 -13.87 -4.47 -5.41
C GLY A 255 -12.61 -3.72 -4.95
N LEU A 256 -11.43 -4.32 -5.03
CA LEU A 256 -10.16 -3.69 -4.61
C LEU A 256 -9.34 -3.13 -5.77
N LYS A 257 -9.64 -3.53 -7.01
CA LYS A 257 -8.79 -3.20 -8.18
C LYS A 257 -8.58 -1.70 -8.37
N GLU A 258 -9.60 -0.91 -8.08
CA GLU A 258 -9.55 0.55 -8.25
C GLU A 258 -8.92 1.26 -7.04
N GLU A 259 -8.98 0.63 -5.86
CA GLU A 259 -8.38 1.17 -4.62
C GLU A 259 -6.87 0.93 -4.53
N MET A 260 -6.37 -0.16 -5.13
CA MET A 260 -4.98 -0.58 -4.97
C MET A 260 -4.01 0.26 -5.82
N GLY A 261 -3.11 0.99 -5.16
CA GLY A 261 -1.95 1.59 -5.82
C GLY A 261 -1.02 0.52 -6.37
N SER A 262 -0.56 0.67 -7.62
CA SER A 262 0.23 -0.35 -8.33
C SER A 262 1.50 -0.77 -7.57
N SER A 263 2.22 0.19 -6.98
CA SER A 263 3.42 -0.11 -6.18
C SER A 263 3.09 -0.85 -4.89
N SER A 264 2.00 -0.47 -4.20
CA SER A 264 1.53 -1.17 -3.00
C SER A 264 1.16 -2.62 -3.31
N LEU A 265 0.43 -2.84 -4.41
CA LEU A 265 0.08 -4.18 -4.89
C LEU A 265 1.32 -5.01 -5.23
N GLU A 266 2.31 -4.42 -5.90
CA GLU A 266 3.55 -5.10 -6.25
C GLU A 266 4.32 -5.57 -4.99
N SER A 267 4.53 -4.68 -4.03
CA SER A 267 5.18 -5.02 -2.75
C SER A 267 4.41 -6.09 -1.98
N PHE A 268 3.08 -5.92 -1.84
CA PHE A 268 2.22 -6.88 -1.13
C PHE A 268 2.22 -8.27 -1.79
N SER A 269 2.00 -8.33 -3.10
CA SER A 269 1.93 -9.60 -3.83
C SER A 269 3.30 -10.30 -3.86
N SER A 270 4.40 -9.54 -3.90
CA SER A 270 5.75 -10.09 -3.83
C SER A 270 6.01 -10.81 -2.51
N VAL A 271 5.71 -10.17 -1.37
CA VAL A 271 5.91 -10.80 -0.06
C VAL A 271 4.97 -11.98 0.14
N ALA A 272 3.71 -11.87 -0.29
CA ALA A 272 2.74 -12.96 -0.23
C ALA A 272 3.21 -14.20 -1.01
N TYR A 273 3.73 -14.00 -2.23
CA TYR A 273 4.27 -15.09 -3.05
C TYR A 273 5.51 -15.73 -2.41
N LYS A 274 6.47 -14.93 -1.93
CA LYS A 274 7.69 -15.44 -1.27
C LYS A 274 7.39 -16.31 -0.05
N CYS A 275 6.33 -15.99 0.70
CA CYS A 275 5.87 -16.83 1.82
C CYS A 275 5.46 -18.25 1.38
N LEU A 276 5.01 -18.42 0.13
CA LEU A 276 4.55 -19.69 -0.43
C LEU A 276 5.62 -20.50 -1.17
N GLU A 277 6.90 -20.12 -1.03
CA GLU A 277 8.02 -20.89 -1.57
C GLU A 277 8.06 -22.32 -0.98
N LYS A 278 8.35 -23.33 -1.81
CA LYS A 278 8.39 -24.72 -1.34
C LYS A 278 9.53 -24.90 -0.35
N ALA A 279 10.69 -24.33 -0.65
CA ALA A 279 11.88 -24.39 0.18
C ALA A 279 11.76 -23.37 1.33
N SER A 280 11.87 -23.83 2.58
CA SER A 280 11.67 -22.99 3.77
C SER A 280 12.66 -21.84 3.85
N GLU A 281 13.90 -22.04 3.41
CA GLU A 281 14.99 -21.05 3.41
C GLU A 281 14.78 -19.90 2.43
N LYS A 282 13.86 -20.04 1.47
CA LYS A 282 13.49 -18.97 0.54
C LYS A 282 12.33 -18.11 1.06
N ARG A 283 11.68 -18.54 2.14
CA ARG A 283 10.59 -17.78 2.75
C ARG A 283 11.17 -16.64 3.58
N PRO A 284 10.55 -15.45 3.57
CA PRO A 284 11.00 -14.33 4.37
C PRO A 284 10.78 -14.61 5.86
N THR A 285 11.58 -13.98 6.70
CA THR A 285 11.33 -13.91 8.13
C THR A 285 10.08 -13.08 8.43
N THR A 286 9.43 -13.34 9.56
CA THR A 286 8.26 -12.56 10.01
C THR A 286 8.57 -11.07 10.18
N ALA A 287 9.78 -10.71 10.60
CA ALA A 287 10.25 -9.33 10.65
C ALA A 287 10.32 -8.68 9.26
N GLU A 288 10.85 -9.39 8.26
CA GLU A 288 10.87 -8.92 6.87
C GLU A 288 9.44 -8.77 6.32
N ILE A 289 8.54 -9.71 6.63
CA ILE A 289 7.13 -9.62 6.23
C ILE A 289 6.47 -8.37 6.79
N VAL A 290 6.66 -8.07 8.09
CA VAL A 290 6.13 -6.83 8.71
C VAL A 290 6.67 -5.61 7.97
N LYS A 291 7.97 -5.55 7.72
CA LYS A 291 8.62 -4.42 7.04
C LYS A 291 8.08 -4.20 5.61
N GLU A 292 7.94 -5.27 4.82
CA GLU A 292 7.42 -5.19 3.45
C GLU A 292 5.94 -4.79 3.43
N LEU A 293 5.12 -5.27 4.36
CA LEU A 293 3.72 -4.88 4.46
C LEU A 293 3.56 -3.42 4.90
N GLU A 294 4.37 -2.94 5.85
CA GLU A 294 4.41 -1.52 6.24
C GLU A 294 4.89 -0.62 5.09
N PHE A 295 5.83 -1.10 4.28
CA PHE A 295 6.26 -0.39 3.08
C PHE A 295 5.14 -0.31 2.02
N ALA A 296 4.42 -1.41 1.79
CA ALA A 296 3.26 -1.43 0.91
C ALA A 296 2.14 -0.48 1.40
N LEU A 297 1.95 -0.36 2.71
CA LEU A 297 1.01 0.61 3.30
C LEU A 297 1.44 2.05 3.05
N LYS A 298 2.72 2.38 3.25
CA LYS A 298 3.24 3.73 2.96
C LYS A 298 3.06 4.12 1.49
N GLN A 299 3.32 3.19 0.56
CA GLN A 299 3.07 3.42 -0.86
C GLN A 299 1.58 3.64 -1.16
N GLN A 300 0.70 2.93 -0.45
CA GLN A 300 -0.74 3.11 -0.59
C GLN A 300 -1.20 4.48 -0.06
N GLU A 301 -0.70 4.90 1.09
CA GLU A 301 -1.00 6.22 1.68
C GLU A 301 -0.57 7.35 0.74
N VAL A 302 0.61 7.23 0.13
CA VAL A 302 1.06 8.17 -0.91
C VAL A 302 0.11 8.17 -2.11
N PHE A 303 -0.29 7.00 -2.61
CA PHE A 303 -1.25 6.90 -3.72
C PHE A 303 -2.61 7.54 -3.39
N GLU A 304 -3.12 7.30 -2.19
CA GLU A 304 -4.39 7.88 -1.71
C GLU A 304 -4.31 9.40 -1.55
N ASP A 305 -3.19 9.94 -1.09
CA ASP A 305 -2.99 11.39 -0.96
C ASP A 305 -2.78 12.06 -2.32
N LEU A 306 -2.13 11.40 -3.27
CA LEU A 306 -2.00 11.87 -4.65
C LEU A 306 -3.36 12.02 -5.34
N GLY A 307 -4.29 11.09 -5.08
CA GLY A 307 -5.66 11.16 -5.59
C GLY A 307 -6.52 12.29 -4.99
N LYS A 308 -6.05 12.99 -3.95
CA LYS A 308 -6.79 14.08 -3.28
C LYS A 308 -6.42 15.48 -3.76
N LYS A 309 -5.24 15.69 -4.37
CA LYS A 309 -4.75 17.04 -4.75
C LYS A 309 -5.29 17.55 -6.08
N LEU A 310 -5.39 16.68 -7.08
CA LEU A 310 -6.11 16.94 -8.33
C LEU A 310 -7.32 16.00 -8.32
N ASP A 311 -8.52 16.56 -8.13
CA ASP A 311 -9.71 15.73 -8.04
C ASP A 311 -9.93 14.94 -9.34
N PHE A 312 -10.54 13.76 -9.21
CA PHE A 312 -10.68 12.84 -10.33
C PHE A 312 -11.57 13.40 -11.45
N GLU A 313 -12.56 14.23 -11.13
CA GLU A 313 -13.43 14.86 -12.12
C GLU A 313 -12.65 15.86 -12.98
N GLU A 314 -11.77 16.63 -12.36
CA GLU A 314 -10.86 17.56 -13.00
C GLU A 314 -9.85 16.83 -13.90
N MET A 315 -9.30 15.70 -13.45
CA MET A 315 -8.45 14.85 -14.29
C MET A 315 -9.19 14.35 -15.53
N ILE A 316 -10.42 13.88 -15.38
CA ILE A 316 -11.26 13.46 -16.51
C ILE A 316 -11.51 14.64 -17.45
N ARG A 317 -11.81 15.82 -16.90
CA ARG A 317 -12.04 17.04 -17.69
C ARG A 317 -10.83 17.40 -18.53
N ILE A 318 -9.63 17.41 -17.95
CA ILE A 318 -8.39 17.70 -18.67
C ILE A 318 -8.06 16.61 -19.68
N ALA A 319 -8.29 15.33 -19.34
CA ALA A 319 -8.06 14.20 -20.23
C ALA A 319 -8.92 14.27 -21.51
N HIS A 320 -10.14 14.80 -21.43
CA HIS A 320 -10.97 15.04 -22.61
C HIS A 320 -10.43 16.12 -23.56
N LEU A 321 -9.51 16.96 -23.10
CA LEU A 321 -8.83 17.97 -23.93
C LEU A 321 -7.59 17.42 -24.64
N ALA A 322 -7.23 16.15 -24.42
CA ALA A 322 -6.05 15.54 -25.01
C ALA A 322 -6.18 15.45 -26.55
N VAL A 323 -5.12 15.85 -27.25
CA VAL A 323 -5.04 15.79 -28.72
C VAL A 323 -5.15 14.35 -29.21
N ALA A 324 -4.45 13.44 -28.54
CA ALA A 324 -4.58 12.00 -28.75
C ALA A 324 -5.54 11.45 -27.68
N PRO A 325 -6.65 10.81 -28.06
CA PRO A 325 -7.59 10.25 -27.09
C PRO A 325 -6.91 9.31 -26.10
N LEU A 326 -7.05 9.61 -24.80
CA LEU A 326 -6.48 8.81 -23.74
C LEU A 326 -7.39 7.61 -23.45
N SER A 327 -6.82 6.41 -23.50
CA SER A 327 -7.52 5.18 -23.13
C SER A 327 -7.15 4.80 -21.70
N TYR A 328 -8.13 4.83 -20.80
CA TYR A 328 -8.00 4.44 -19.41
C TYR A 328 -9.29 3.78 -18.94
N LYS A 329 -9.16 2.84 -17.99
CA LYS A 329 -10.27 2.09 -17.39
C LYS A 329 -10.37 2.29 -15.89
N SER A 330 -9.47 3.05 -15.29
CA SER A 330 -9.42 3.34 -13.86
C SER A 330 -8.73 4.65 -13.55
N GLN A 331 -8.94 5.18 -12.35
CA GLN A 331 -8.27 6.38 -11.85
C GLN A 331 -6.75 6.21 -11.79
N SER A 332 -6.24 5.05 -11.37
CA SER A 332 -4.79 4.75 -11.34
C SER A 332 -4.15 4.79 -12.73
N GLN A 333 -4.85 4.26 -13.75
CA GLN A 333 -4.38 4.35 -15.13
C GLN A 333 -4.36 5.80 -15.62
N LEU A 334 -5.41 6.58 -15.31
CA LEU A 334 -5.46 7.99 -15.65
C LEU A 334 -4.31 8.75 -14.98
N TYR A 335 -4.08 8.53 -13.69
CA TYR A 335 -2.97 9.13 -12.94
C TYR A 335 -1.61 8.81 -13.57
N THR A 336 -1.40 7.56 -13.98
CA THR A 336 -0.18 7.14 -14.68
C THR A 336 0.00 7.86 -16.03
N LEU A 337 -1.08 8.15 -16.74
CA LEU A 337 -1.03 8.94 -17.98
C LEU A 337 -0.65 10.40 -17.69
N PHE A 338 -1.18 11.00 -16.62
CA PHE A 338 -0.80 12.35 -16.21
C PHE A 338 0.68 12.44 -15.76
N LEU A 339 1.22 11.43 -15.07
CA LEU A 339 2.65 11.38 -14.74
C LEU A 339 3.54 11.39 -15.98
N LYS A 340 3.11 10.70 -17.05
CA LYS A 340 3.83 10.68 -18.33
C LYS A 340 3.67 11.97 -19.12
N GLY A 341 2.53 12.63 -18.96
CA GLY A 341 2.13 13.83 -19.66
C GLY A 341 1.60 13.59 -21.08
N PHE A 342 0.87 14.58 -21.58
CA PHE A 342 0.24 14.55 -22.91
C PHE A 342 -0.04 15.97 -23.42
N LEU A 343 -0.31 16.08 -24.72
CA LEU A 343 -0.64 17.34 -25.40
C LEU A 343 -2.14 17.64 -25.33
N VAL A 344 -2.48 18.92 -25.13
CA VAL A 344 -3.83 19.51 -25.18
C VAL A 344 -3.82 20.78 -26.05
N ASP A 345 -4.98 21.42 -26.23
CA ASP A 345 -5.16 22.66 -27.01
C ASP A 345 -4.50 22.59 -28.41
N ASP A 346 -4.93 21.61 -29.22
CA ASP A 346 -4.41 21.36 -30.57
C ASP A 346 -2.87 21.17 -30.63
N GLY A 347 -2.26 20.74 -29.53
CA GLY A 347 -0.82 20.48 -29.42
C GLY A 347 -0.01 21.71 -29.03
N LYS A 348 -0.65 22.77 -28.55
CA LYS A 348 -0.01 24.00 -28.08
C LYS A 348 0.45 23.93 -26.63
N THR A 349 -0.18 23.07 -25.83
CA THR A 349 0.10 22.96 -24.39
C THR A 349 0.37 21.51 -24.02
N TRP A 350 1.38 21.29 -23.20
CA TRP A 350 1.73 20.01 -22.61
C TRP A 350 1.32 20.02 -21.14
N ILE A 351 0.60 18.99 -20.72
CA ILE A 351 0.16 18.80 -19.34
C ILE A 351 0.76 17.53 -18.78
N SER A 352 1.27 17.62 -17.56
CA SER A 352 1.65 16.48 -16.72
C SER A 352 1.37 16.78 -15.26
N ILE A 353 1.60 15.82 -14.36
CA ILE A 353 1.66 16.06 -12.91
C ILE A 353 3.03 15.65 -12.38
N ASN A 354 3.48 16.35 -11.33
CA ASN A 354 4.66 15.93 -10.59
C ASN A 354 4.36 14.74 -9.66
N ASN A 355 5.38 14.21 -8.98
CA ASN A 355 5.25 13.13 -8.00
C ASN A 355 4.39 13.48 -6.77
N SER A 356 4.00 14.75 -6.64
CA SER A 356 3.13 15.26 -5.58
C SER A 356 1.69 15.50 -6.07
N GLY A 357 1.36 15.11 -7.31
CA GLY A 357 0.00 15.22 -7.88
C GLY A 357 -0.35 16.63 -8.35
N GLU A 358 0.63 17.53 -8.43
CA GLU A 358 0.44 18.92 -8.79
C GLU A 358 0.67 19.11 -10.28
N VAL A 359 -0.20 19.89 -10.94
CA VAL A 359 -0.17 20.09 -12.38
C VAL A 359 1.11 20.82 -12.78
N VAL A 360 1.79 20.31 -13.81
CA VAL A 360 2.86 20.97 -14.55
C VAL A 360 2.30 21.30 -15.93
N GLU A 361 2.28 22.59 -16.27
CA GLU A 361 1.77 23.09 -17.55
C GLU A 361 2.92 23.71 -18.34
N MET A 362 3.10 23.30 -19.60
CA MET A 362 4.09 23.88 -20.49
C MET A 362 3.42 24.37 -21.79
N ILE A 363 3.65 25.63 -22.15
CA ILE A 363 3.10 26.26 -23.35
C ILE A 363 4.19 26.36 -24.41
N CYS A 364 3.90 25.85 -25.61
CA CYS A 364 4.82 25.79 -26.73
C CYS A 364 5.35 27.17 -27.13
N SER A 365 6.66 27.27 -27.39
CA SER A 365 7.32 28.51 -27.82
C SER A 365 6.71 29.10 -29.09
N LYS A 366 6.29 28.27 -30.04
CA LYS A 366 5.63 28.71 -31.28
C LYS A 366 4.29 29.42 -31.01
N THR A 367 3.63 29.06 -29.91
CA THR A 367 2.35 29.66 -29.51
C THR A 367 2.57 30.97 -28.77
N CYS A 368 3.55 31.00 -27.86
CA CYS A 368 3.71 32.10 -26.92
C CYS A 368 4.71 33.19 -27.34
N ILE A 369 5.48 32.98 -28.41
CA ILE A 369 6.47 33.95 -28.88
C ILE A 369 6.06 34.51 -30.23
N SER A 370 5.67 35.79 -30.24
CA SER A 370 5.19 36.49 -31.43
C SER A 370 6.30 37.37 -32.02
N GLU A 371 7.25 36.77 -32.75
CA GLU A 371 8.35 37.48 -33.42
C GLU A 371 8.55 36.94 -34.84
N HIS A 372 8.40 37.79 -35.86
CA HIS A 372 8.52 37.41 -37.28
C HIS A 372 9.91 36.92 -37.71
N GLN A 373 10.93 37.06 -36.85
CA GLN A 373 12.30 36.67 -37.17
C GLN A 373 12.68 35.26 -36.68
N LEU A 374 11.82 34.59 -35.91
CA LEU A 374 12.10 33.24 -35.41
C LEU A 374 11.58 32.18 -36.39
N GLN A 375 12.41 31.18 -36.67
CA GLN A 375 12.09 30.13 -37.63
C GLN A 375 11.49 28.92 -36.89
N PRO A 376 10.38 28.35 -37.36
CA PRO A 376 9.89 27.07 -36.88
C PRO A 376 10.97 25.99 -37.04
N TYR A 377 11.13 25.17 -36.02
CA TYR A 377 12.11 24.09 -35.98
C TYR A 377 11.45 22.83 -35.43
N ALA A 378 11.62 21.72 -36.15
CA ALA A 378 11.14 20.41 -35.71
C ALA A 378 12.32 19.60 -35.15
N THR A 379 12.17 19.11 -33.93
CA THR A 379 13.15 18.21 -33.30
C THR A 379 12.43 17.03 -32.67
N LYS A 380 13.03 15.84 -32.76
CA LYS A 380 12.43 14.60 -32.25
C LYS A 380 12.38 14.54 -30.73
N ASP A 381 13.23 15.32 -30.06
CA ASP A 381 13.38 15.29 -28.61
C ASP A 381 12.46 16.31 -27.90
N SER A 382 11.63 17.03 -28.66
CA SER A 382 10.67 18.02 -28.14
C SER A 382 9.31 17.38 -27.88
N ARG A 383 8.62 17.84 -26.83
CA ARG A 383 7.22 17.50 -26.55
C ARG A 383 6.27 18.01 -27.63
N PHE A 384 6.65 19.09 -28.31
CA PHE A 384 5.86 19.74 -29.35
C PHE A 384 6.38 19.40 -30.74
N LEU A 385 5.46 19.31 -31.71
CA LEU A 385 5.78 19.00 -33.11
C LEU A 385 6.69 20.07 -33.75
N ASN A 386 6.43 21.35 -33.45
CA ASN A 386 7.21 22.48 -33.94
C ASN A 386 7.48 23.45 -32.80
N VAL A 387 8.74 23.79 -32.62
CA VAL A 387 9.25 24.77 -31.67
C VAL A 387 9.93 25.92 -32.42
N LEU A 388 10.56 26.86 -31.73
CA LEU A 388 11.25 27.98 -32.35
C LEU A 388 12.77 27.87 -32.22
N LEU A 389 13.47 28.16 -33.32
CA LEU A 389 14.92 28.37 -33.32
C LEU A 389 15.20 29.87 -33.18
N CYS A 390 15.93 30.23 -32.13
CA CYS A 390 16.32 31.59 -31.79
C CYS A 390 17.83 31.76 -31.88
N THR A 391 18.27 32.91 -32.43
CA THR A 391 19.66 33.35 -32.32
C THR A 391 19.78 34.40 -31.23
N ILE A 392 20.86 34.40 -30.45
CA ILE A 392 21.04 35.31 -29.30
C ILE A 392 20.99 36.81 -29.66
N ASN A 393 21.07 37.13 -30.96
CA ASN A 393 21.07 38.49 -31.47
C ASN A 393 19.68 39.13 -31.57
N ASN A 394 18.61 38.36 -31.34
CA ASN A 394 17.24 38.85 -31.48
C ASN A 394 16.62 39.07 -30.10
N ASN A 395 15.99 40.22 -29.92
CA ASN A 395 15.04 40.40 -28.85
C ASN A 395 13.80 39.55 -29.16
N PHE A 396 13.13 39.08 -28.12
CA PHE A 396 11.83 38.45 -28.31
C PHE A 396 10.93 38.67 -27.10
N LYS A 397 9.63 38.64 -27.37
CA LYS A 397 8.59 38.75 -26.35
C LYS A 397 7.84 37.44 -26.22
N VAL A 398 7.60 37.07 -24.98
CA VAL A 398 6.81 35.91 -24.59
C VAL A 398 5.52 36.41 -23.98
N ASN A 399 4.39 35.91 -24.45
CA ASN A 399 3.07 36.14 -23.88
C ASN A 399 2.39 34.79 -23.66
N VAL A 400 2.18 34.42 -22.41
CA VAL A 400 1.58 33.14 -22.02
C VAL A 400 0.39 33.36 -21.09
N SER A 401 -0.62 32.50 -21.24
CA SER A 401 -1.81 32.43 -20.42
C SER A 401 -2.05 30.98 -20.04
N THR A 402 -2.02 30.67 -18.74
CA THR A 402 -2.26 29.30 -18.26
C THR A 402 -3.74 29.00 -18.14
N GLN A 403 -4.10 27.72 -18.10
CA GLN A 403 -5.50 27.29 -17.91
C GLN A 403 -5.68 26.18 -16.86
N PHE A 404 -4.59 25.58 -16.37
CA PHE A 404 -4.66 24.34 -15.59
C PHE A 404 -3.92 24.41 -14.24
N LEU A 405 -3.50 25.59 -13.80
CA LEU A 405 -2.84 25.74 -12.50
C LEU A 405 -3.80 25.41 -11.35
N LEU A 406 -3.23 24.94 -10.24
CA LEU A 406 -3.99 24.71 -9.02
C LEU A 406 -3.88 25.91 -8.07
N PRO A 407 -4.97 26.29 -7.38
CA PRO A 407 -4.92 27.35 -6.39
C PRO A 407 -4.03 26.94 -5.19
N ASP A 408 -3.49 27.95 -4.51
CA ASP A 408 -2.66 27.83 -3.31
C ASP A 408 -1.33 27.08 -3.51
N ILE A 409 -0.90 26.89 -4.76
CA ILE A 409 0.41 26.34 -5.12
C ILE A 409 1.32 27.46 -5.61
N THR A 410 2.56 27.49 -5.13
CA THR A 410 3.61 28.34 -5.72
C THR A 410 4.19 27.69 -6.96
N TYR A 411 4.15 28.40 -8.07
CA TYR A 411 4.70 28.00 -9.35
C TYR A 411 5.94 28.83 -9.70
N SER A 412 6.97 28.18 -10.23
CA SER A 412 8.04 28.84 -10.96
C SER A 412 7.69 28.90 -12.45
N VAL A 413 7.99 30.02 -13.09
CA VAL A 413 7.89 30.21 -14.53
C VAL A 413 9.26 30.02 -15.13
N ASN A 414 9.39 29.05 -16.03
CA ASN A 414 10.67 28.60 -16.53
C ASN A 414 10.73 28.67 -18.06
N LEU A 415 11.84 29.16 -18.60
CA LEU A 415 12.16 28.99 -20.02
C LEU A 415 12.84 27.63 -20.22
N VAL A 416 12.29 26.80 -21.11
CA VAL A 416 12.86 25.50 -21.45
C VAL A 416 13.48 25.54 -22.84
N PHE A 417 14.75 25.17 -22.96
CA PHE A 417 15.51 25.32 -24.21
C PHE A 417 16.70 24.36 -24.34
N LYS A 418 17.22 24.22 -25.55
CA LYS A 418 18.53 23.61 -25.86
C LYS A 418 19.42 24.65 -26.54
N HIS A 419 20.74 24.48 -26.50
CA HIS A 419 21.67 25.33 -27.23
C HIS A 419 22.66 24.51 -28.05
N PHE A 420 23.17 25.10 -29.12
CA PHE A 420 24.27 24.55 -29.91
C PHE A 420 25.57 25.23 -29.52
N GLY A 421 26.58 24.47 -29.06
CA GLY A 421 27.99 24.93 -29.09
C GLY A 421 28.77 25.08 -27.79
N ILE A 422 28.36 24.50 -26.65
CA ILE A 422 29.25 24.37 -25.46
C ILE A 422 28.99 23.01 -24.80
N ASP A 423 30.02 22.19 -24.66
CA ASP A 423 29.91 20.83 -24.10
C ASP A 423 29.79 20.79 -22.56
N ASN A 424 29.74 21.91 -21.82
CA ASN A 424 29.67 21.88 -20.33
C ASN A 424 29.30 23.21 -19.62
N GLY A 425 28.48 24.10 -20.21
CA GLY A 425 28.18 25.41 -19.61
C GLY A 425 26.71 25.64 -19.24
N THR A 426 26.36 25.59 -17.94
CA THR A 426 25.05 25.99 -17.37
C THR A 426 24.79 27.50 -17.34
N TYR A 427 25.69 28.30 -17.93
CA TYR A 427 25.59 29.76 -17.98
C TYR A 427 25.00 30.21 -19.31
N VAL A 428 23.77 30.74 -19.26
CA VAL A 428 23.08 31.27 -20.44
C VAL A 428 22.65 32.70 -20.12
N PRO A 429 23.30 33.73 -20.69
CA PRO A 429 23.08 35.11 -20.31
C PRO A 429 21.83 35.67 -21.00
N PHE A 430 20.66 35.11 -20.71
CA PHE A 430 19.41 35.79 -21.03
C PHE A 430 19.24 36.98 -20.09
N LYS A 431 18.97 38.14 -20.67
CA LYS A 431 18.58 39.32 -19.91
C LYS A 431 17.10 39.54 -20.16
N TYR A 432 16.27 39.54 -19.11
CA TYR A 432 14.83 39.62 -19.27
C TYR A 432 14.19 40.57 -18.25
N LYS A 433 12.99 41.03 -18.53
CA LYS A 433 12.12 41.75 -17.59
C LYS A 433 10.68 41.28 -17.74
N LEU A 434 9.91 41.37 -16.67
CA LEU A 434 8.45 41.25 -16.75
C LEU A 434 7.87 42.58 -17.27
N ASP A 435 6.74 42.54 -17.98
CA ASP A 435 6.17 43.70 -18.70
C ASP A 435 5.95 44.94 -17.79
N GLU A 436 5.72 44.73 -16.49
CA GLU A 436 5.52 45.80 -15.50
C GLU A 436 6.81 46.28 -14.82
N GLU A 437 7.96 45.65 -15.11
CA GLU A 437 9.25 45.97 -14.50
C GLU A 437 10.06 46.98 -15.32
N ARG A 438 10.76 47.89 -14.62
CA ARG A 438 11.62 48.88 -15.26
C ARG A 438 13.01 48.33 -15.59
N ASP A 439 13.55 47.49 -14.71
CA ASP A 439 14.92 47.01 -14.78
C ASP A 439 14.98 45.56 -15.28
N TYR A 440 15.98 45.28 -16.11
CA TYR A 440 16.20 43.92 -16.59
C TYR A 440 17.06 43.11 -15.61
N ARG A 441 16.65 41.87 -15.39
CA ARG A 441 17.36 40.86 -14.61
C ARG A 441 18.28 40.04 -15.50
N ASN A 442 19.45 39.67 -14.98
CA ASN A 442 20.31 38.70 -15.64
C ASN A 442 19.93 37.30 -15.15
N SER A 443 19.69 36.37 -16.08
CA SER A 443 19.68 34.96 -15.74
C SER A 443 21.10 34.42 -15.73
N CYS A 444 21.46 33.66 -14.70
CA CYS A 444 22.82 33.18 -14.49
C CYS A 444 22.93 31.64 -14.48
N LEU A 445 21.85 30.90 -14.20
CA LEU A 445 21.91 29.46 -13.96
C LEU A 445 20.71 28.75 -14.61
N ALA A 446 21.00 27.85 -15.55
CA ALA A 446 20.04 26.87 -16.04
C ALA A 446 20.32 25.51 -15.41
N GLN A 447 19.28 24.72 -15.15
CA GLN A 447 19.37 23.34 -14.67
C GLN A 447 19.15 22.37 -15.83
N VAL A 448 19.86 21.25 -15.84
CA VAL A 448 19.65 20.17 -16.82
C VAL A 448 18.51 19.29 -16.31
N ARG A 449 17.48 19.09 -17.13
CA ARG A 449 16.37 18.16 -16.87
C ARG A 449 16.78 16.74 -17.24
N ASP A 450 16.03 15.76 -16.72
CA ASP A 450 16.23 14.34 -17.03
C ASP A 450 16.07 14.00 -18.52
N ASP A 451 15.33 14.82 -19.27
CA ASP A 451 15.14 14.70 -20.72
C ASP A 451 16.24 15.40 -21.56
N GLY A 452 17.27 15.95 -20.89
CA GLY A 452 18.40 16.64 -21.52
C GLY A 452 18.09 18.06 -22.01
N TRP A 453 16.91 18.62 -21.71
CA TRP A 453 16.63 20.04 -21.92
C TRP A 453 17.17 20.89 -20.76
N LEU A 454 17.50 22.15 -21.05
CA LEU A 454 17.83 23.12 -20.02
C LEU A 454 16.56 23.84 -19.56
N MET A 455 16.42 24.01 -18.26
CA MET A 455 15.37 24.80 -17.63
C MET A 455 15.98 26.00 -16.92
N MET A 456 15.44 27.18 -17.17
CA MET A 456 15.87 28.41 -16.53
C MET A 456 14.70 29.09 -15.84
N GLU A 457 14.76 29.17 -14.52
CA GLU A 457 13.77 29.86 -13.71
C GLU A 457 13.84 31.37 -13.95
N LEU A 458 12.67 31.97 -14.21
CA LEU A 458 12.51 33.41 -14.42
C LEU A 458 11.97 34.07 -13.15
N TYR A 459 10.84 33.58 -12.63
CA TYR A 459 10.27 34.09 -11.39
C TYR A 459 9.28 33.08 -10.80
N GLN A 460 8.85 33.33 -9.57
CA GLN A 460 7.87 32.52 -8.87
C GLN A 460 6.64 33.35 -8.49
N PHE A 461 5.47 32.72 -8.44
CA PHE A 461 4.23 33.31 -7.93
C PHE A 461 3.35 32.24 -7.30
N THR A 462 2.53 32.62 -6.33
CA THR A 462 1.50 31.73 -5.76
C THR A 462 0.21 31.91 -6.54
N SER A 463 -0.32 30.82 -7.09
CA SER A 463 -1.53 30.88 -7.91
C SER A 463 -2.77 30.94 -7.04
N ASN A 464 -3.67 31.89 -7.32
CA ASN A 464 -4.97 31.99 -6.63
C ASN A 464 -6.11 31.37 -7.45
N CYS A 465 -5.87 31.06 -8.72
CA CYS A 465 -6.83 30.48 -9.66
C CYS A 465 -6.10 29.65 -10.73
N LYS A 466 -6.82 29.16 -11.74
CA LYS A 466 -6.24 28.32 -12.81
C LYS A 466 -5.48 29.11 -13.88
N GLU A 467 -5.80 30.40 -13.99
CA GLU A 467 -5.30 31.28 -15.04
C GLU A 467 -4.28 32.27 -14.48
N HIS A 468 -3.14 32.37 -15.15
CA HIS A 468 -2.15 33.39 -14.89
C HIS A 468 -1.58 33.87 -16.22
N ASN A 469 -1.57 35.19 -16.39
CA ASN A 469 -1.07 35.83 -17.60
C ASN A 469 0.32 36.38 -17.35
N VAL A 470 1.26 36.04 -18.23
CA VAL A 470 2.65 36.46 -18.09
C VAL A 470 3.15 37.03 -19.40
N ARG A 471 3.77 38.20 -19.30
CA ARG A 471 4.48 38.83 -20.40
C ARG A 471 5.93 39.06 -20.01
N ILE A 472 6.85 38.50 -20.78
CA ILE A 472 8.29 38.60 -20.56
C ILE A 472 8.94 39.17 -21.82
N GLU A 473 9.83 40.13 -21.64
CA GLU A 473 10.66 40.66 -22.71
C GLU A 473 12.11 40.21 -22.50
N PHE A 474 12.67 39.51 -23.50
CA PHE A 474 14.06 39.09 -23.54
C PHE A 474 14.88 40.04 -24.41
N MET A 475 16.00 40.51 -23.87
CA MET A 475 16.95 41.39 -24.54
C MET A 475 18.21 40.66 -25.01
N ARG A 476 18.70 41.14 -26.14
CA ARG A 476 20.02 40.83 -26.67
C ARG A 476 21.15 41.12 -25.66
N PRO A 477 22.10 40.20 -25.48
CA PRO A 477 23.30 40.45 -24.66
C PRO A 477 24.22 41.49 -25.32
N PHE A 478 24.70 42.48 -24.54
CA PHE A 478 25.55 43.57 -25.03
C PHE A 478 27.00 43.17 -25.39
N ARG A 479 27.47 41.96 -25.02
CA ARG A 479 28.91 41.61 -25.06
C ARG A 479 29.22 40.14 -25.41
N ILE A 480 28.81 39.68 -26.59
CA ILE A 480 29.39 38.45 -27.15
C ILE A 480 29.92 38.77 -28.54
N ALA A 481 31.25 38.89 -28.63
CA ALA A 481 31.96 39.00 -29.90
C ALA A 481 31.97 37.63 -30.60
N SER A 482 31.63 37.65 -31.89
CA SER A 482 31.93 36.64 -32.92
C SER A 482 31.43 35.19 -32.80
N SER A 483 30.65 34.80 -31.79
CA SER A 483 30.08 33.43 -31.69
C SER A 483 28.56 33.43 -31.91
N PHE A 484 28.10 32.74 -32.98
CA PHE A 484 26.68 32.50 -33.25
C PHE A 484 26.15 31.41 -32.31
N PHE A 485 25.50 31.81 -31.21
CA PHE A 485 24.77 30.88 -30.36
C PHE A 485 23.33 30.72 -30.86
N MET A 486 22.97 29.49 -31.20
CA MET A 486 21.61 29.10 -31.57
C MET A 486 20.96 28.34 -30.41
N TYR A 487 19.72 28.72 -30.11
CA TYR A 487 18.89 28.12 -29.08
C TYR A 487 17.62 27.55 -29.70
N ILE A 488 17.26 26.34 -29.30
CA ILE A 488 15.94 25.77 -29.58
C ILE A 488 15.10 26.06 -28.35
N LEU A 489 14.05 26.88 -28.47
CA LEU A 489 13.15 27.19 -27.37
C LEU A 489 12.00 26.20 -27.38
N GLU A 490 11.86 25.34 -26.38
CA GLU A 490 10.72 24.40 -26.31
C GLU A 490 9.44 25.15 -25.93
N GLY A 491 9.51 25.99 -24.89
CA GLY A 491 8.36 26.71 -24.38
C GLY A 491 8.60 27.33 -23.00
N ILE A 492 7.49 27.71 -22.37
CA ILE A 492 7.45 28.19 -20.99
C ILE A 492 6.76 27.14 -20.12
N GLU A 493 7.44 26.67 -19.08
CA GLU A 493 6.91 25.70 -18.11
C GLU A 493 6.56 26.37 -16.78
N PHE A 494 5.34 26.11 -16.31
CA PHE A 494 4.87 26.42 -14.97
C PHE A 494 5.07 25.19 -14.10
N HIS A 495 6.04 25.26 -13.20
CA HIS A 495 6.47 24.13 -12.39
C HIS A 495 6.17 24.38 -10.91
N PRO A 496 5.46 23.48 -10.20
CA PRO A 496 5.23 23.60 -8.76
C PRO A 496 6.55 23.62 -7.98
N VAL A 497 6.75 24.64 -7.12
CA VAL A 497 7.94 24.78 -6.29
C VAL A 497 7.76 23.97 -5.01
N LYS A 498 8.75 23.12 -4.69
CA LYS A 498 8.81 22.43 -3.39
C LYS A 498 9.58 23.29 -2.40
N TYR A 499 8.91 23.74 -1.35
CA TYR A 499 9.61 24.23 -0.16
C TYR A 499 10.02 23.01 0.66
N GLU A 500 11.32 22.83 0.89
CA GLU A 500 11.79 21.97 1.98
C GLU A 500 11.39 22.68 3.28
N THR A 501 10.30 22.24 3.90
CA THR A 501 9.92 22.63 5.27
C THR A 501 10.57 21.73 6.29
#